data_AF-A0A5C7RCS4-F1
#
_entry.id   AF-A0A5C7RCS4-F1
#
_cell.length_a   1.000
_cell.length_b   1.000
_cell.length_c   1.000
_cell.angle_alpha   90.00
_cell.angle_beta   90.00
_cell.angle_gamma   90.00
#
_symmetry.space_group_name_H-M   'P 1'
#
loop_
_entity.id
_entity.type
_entity.pdbx_description
1 polymer ?
#
loop_
_entity_poly.entity_id
_entity_poly.type
_entity_poly.pdbx_seq_one_letter_code
_entity_poly.pdbx_strand_id
1 'polypeptide(L)'
;MPGLMRTLRVASFSALIGVIAMTLGCEAGSASIAPAQNAGVHAGTLRDHSNAKPADAGHATAAEISEAIDAAPPAGSARPLPFAGRETVSVAELFAAMREEAAVIATSPAIGRDYRRLLARHRLREADLALDDYVRVKLAFEATRAGGLWGVAWTVTDRQPQSDAVWAQWRALRLPDDRLPDITATAECDELSALFAFVAHGMGVSRKSRLGLFWPTHNHTVAVWMIEHARGETRIVAPTSQIFLDGAQSLDTRGFDPTRQRRIYDYRREDAAATTRLPAALARGFIAALRRDGGRGEDELQRNRNARESRQWRQLGRRG
;
A
#
# COMPACT_ATOMS: atom_id res chain seq x y z
N MET A 1 51.27 -57.22 -18.92
CA MET A 1 50.33 -57.77 -19.92
C MET A 1 49.31 -58.63 -19.19
N PRO A 2 48.01 -58.67 -19.54
CA PRO A 2 47.08 -57.71 -20.16
C PRO A 2 46.20 -57.05 -19.04
N GLY A 3 45.40 -56.00 -19.19
CA GLY A 3 44.59 -55.51 -20.31
C GLY A 3 43.12 -55.56 -19.90
N LEU A 4 42.59 -54.47 -19.33
CA LEU A 4 41.14 -54.28 -19.16
C LEU A 4 40.77 -52.81 -19.34
N MET A 5 40.52 -52.42 -20.59
CA MET A 5 39.80 -51.20 -20.94
C MET A 5 38.30 -51.49 -20.92
N ARG A 6 37.52 -50.70 -20.17
CA ARG A 6 36.07 -50.57 -20.32
C ARG A 6 35.69 -49.09 -20.45
N THR A 7 35.57 -48.69 -21.70
CA THR A 7 34.54 -47.80 -22.29
C THR A 7 33.80 -46.83 -21.36
N LEU A 8 34.17 -45.55 -21.45
CA LEU A 8 33.29 -44.42 -21.13
C LEU A 8 32.12 -44.36 -22.13
N ARG A 9 30.88 -44.32 -21.63
CA ARG A 9 29.73 -43.82 -22.39
C ARG A 9 29.48 -42.36 -21.98
N VAL A 10 29.77 -41.45 -22.90
CA VAL A 10 29.34 -40.05 -22.85
C VAL A 10 27.88 -40.02 -23.32
N ALA A 11 26.96 -39.65 -22.44
CA ALA A 11 25.59 -39.34 -22.82
C ALA A 11 25.46 -37.83 -23.00
N SER A 12 25.39 -37.42 -24.27
CA SER A 12 25.10 -36.06 -24.70
C SER A 12 23.63 -35.73 -24.40
N PHE A 13 23.38 -34.74 -23.55
CA PHE A 13 22.05 -34.11 -23.43
C PHE A 13 22.01 -32.90 -24.36
N SER A 14 21.39 -33.08 -25.52
CA SER A 14 21.06 -32.00 -26.44
C SER A 14 19.91 -31.16 -25.89
N ALA A 15 20.14 -29.84 -25.82
CA ALA A 15 19.14 -28.84 -25.53
C ALA A 15 18.11 -28.77 -26.65
N LEU A 16 16.82 -28.89 -26.31
CA LEU A 16 15.72 -28.60 -27.22
C LEU A 16 15.24 -27.17 -26.95
N ILE A 17 15.73 -26.24 -27.78
CA ILE A 17 15.21 -24.87 -27.87
C ILE A 17 13.96 -24.94 -28.75
N GLY A 18 12.78 -24.88 -28.13
CA GLY A 18 11.51 -24.72 -28.82
C GLY A 18 11.21 -23.24 -29.02
N VAL A 19 11.54 -22.72 -30.21
CA VAL A 19 11.04 -21.43 -30.70
C VAL A 19 9.58 -21.63 -31.11
N ILE A 20 8.64 -21.04 -30.37
CA ILE A 20 7.25 -20.88 -30.82
C ILE A 20 7.10 -19.43 -31.26
N ALA A 21 7.14 -19.23 -32.58
CA ALA A 21 6.64 -18.04 -33.22
C ALA A 21 5.11 -18.16 -33.32
N MET A 22 4.37 -17.31 -32.63
CA MET A 22 2.96 -17.07 -32.92
C MET A 22 2.78 -15.65 -33.43
N THR A 23 2.78 -15.55 -34.75
CA THR A 23 2.08 -14.51 -35.50
C THR A 23 0.58 -14.73 -35.36
N LEU A 24 -0.18 -13.67 -35.07
CA LEU A 24 -1.63 -13.42 -35.26
C LEU A 24 -1.99 -12.35 -34.21
N GLY A 25 -2.60 -11.20 -34.46
CA GLY A 25 -3.24 -10.58 -35.62
C GLY A 25 -3.93 -9.35 -35.04
N CYS A 26 -3.78 -8.18 -35.69
CA CYS A 26 -4.51 -6.97 -35.31
C CYS A 26 -6.01 -7.18 -35.50
N GLU A 27 -6.81 -7.11 -34.44
CA GLU A 27 -8.20 -6.66 -34.54
C GLU A 27 -8.51 -5.72 -33.38
N ALA A 28 -8.84 -4.48 -33.74
CA ALA A 28 -9.34 -3.44 -32.86
C ALA A 28 -10.80 -3.75 -32.52
N GLY A 29 -11.06 -4.08 -31.26
CA GLY A 29 -12.40 -4.25 -30.72
C GLY A 29 -12.67 -3.24 -29.61
N SER A 30 -13.17 -2.06 -29.98
CA SER A 30 -13.70 -1.07 -29.05
C SER A 30 -15.00 -1.60 -28.41
N ALA A 31 -14.95 -2.02 -27.16
CA ALA A 31 -16.14 -2.30 -26.37
C ALA A 31 -16.33 -1.21 -25.30
N SER A 32 -17.23 -0.28 -25.61
CA SER A 32 -17.77 0.73 -24.69
C SER A 32 -18.62 0.03 -23.64
N ILE A 33 -18.28 0.20 -22.35
CA ILE A 33 -19.13 -0.21 -21.23
C ILE A 33 -19.78 1.06 -20.68
N ALA A 34 -21.08 1.20 -20.92
CA ALA A 34 -21.92 2.24 -20.35
C ALA A 34 -22.20 1.99 -18.86
N PRO A 35 -22.34 3.04 -18.01
CA PRO A 35 -22.66 2.87 -16.61
C PRO A 35 -24.16 2.62 -16.39
N ALA A 36 -24.47 1.66 -15.53
CA ALA A 36 -25.81 1.33 -15.07
C ALA A 36 -26.38 2.44 -14.17
N GLN A 37 -27.58 2.91 -14.51
CA GLN A 37 -28.42 3.79 -13.70
C GLN A 37 -29.27 2.96 -12.74
N ASN A 38 -29.32 3.32 -11.45
CA ASN A 38 -30.36 2.93 -10.49
C ASN A 38 -30.67 4.18 -9.66
N ALA A 39 -31.85 4.79 -9.80
CA ALA A 39 -33.16 4.40 -9.28
C ALA A 39 -33.37 4.92 -7.84
N GLY A 40 -34.45 5.70 -7.68
CA GLY A 40 -34.70 6.63 -6.59
C GLY A 40 -34.99 6.01 -5.23
N VAL A 41 -34.88 6.86 -4.21
CA VAL A 41 -35.44 6.60 -2.88
C VAL A 41 -36.18 7.86 -2.41
N HIS A 42 -37.47 7.67 -2.14
CA HIS A 42 -38.37 8.60 -1.50
C HIS A 42 -37.92 8.92 -0.05
N ALA A 43 -37.86 10.20 0.32
CA ALA A 43 -37.79 10.65 1.71
C ALA A 43 -39.15 11.21 2.12
N GLY A 44 -39.84 10.47 3.01
CA GLY A 44 -41.05 10.91 3.68
C GLY A 44 -40.71 11.76 4.90
N THR A 45 -41.40 12.88 5.00
CA THR A 45 -41.36 13.88 6.07
C THR A 45 -42.04 13.34 7.33
N LEU A 46 -41.38 13.36 8.48
CA LEU A 46 -42.04 13.20 9.79
C LEU A 46 -41.69 14.41 10.67
N ARG A 47 -42.76 15.07 11.11
CA ARG A 47 -42.78 16.26 11.96
C ARG A 47 -42.65 15.87 13.44
N ASP A 48 -42.05 16.81 14.16
CA ASP A 48 -42.03 16.98 15.61
C ASP A 48 -43.37 16.81 16.31
N HIS A 49 -43.31 16.24 17.52
CA HIS A 49 -44.06 16.74 18.67
C HIS A 49 -43.24 16.62 19.95
N SER A 50 -42.71 17.76 20.38
CA SER A 50 -42.21 18.04 21.72
C SER A 50 -43.34 18.10 22.74
N ASN A 51 -43.15 17.55 23.94
CA ASN A 51 -43.78 18.09 25.14
C ASN A 51 -42.84 17.93 26.35
N ALA A 52 -42.64 19.02 27.08
CA ALA A 52 -41.64 19.17 28.14
C ALA A 52 -42.28 19.25 29.53
N LYS A 53 -41.55 18.87 30.59
CA LYS A 53 -41.20 19.78 31.71
C LYS A 53 -40.08 19.17 32.60
N PRO A 54 -39.19 19.98 33.19
CA PRO A 54 -37.94 19.54 33.81
C PRO A 54 -38.02 19.45 35.34
N ALA A 55 -37.08 18.70 35.93
CA ALA A 55 -36.78 18.74 37.35
C ALA A 55 -35.44 19.46 37.56
N ASP A 56 -35.47 20.29 38.59
CA ASP A 56 -34.52 21.32 39.00
C ASP A 56 -33.27 20.73 39.67
N ALA A 57 -32.08 21.08 39.18
CA ALA A 57 -30.82 20.88 39.90
C ALA A 57 -29.74 21.83 39.36
N GLY A 58 -29.33 22.79 40.19
CA GLY A 58 -28.00 23.39 40.23
C GLY A 58 -27.49 24.07 38.95
N HIS A 59 -27.77 25.37 38.81
CA HIS A 59 -27.17 26.22 37.79
C HIS A 59 -25.66 26.40 38.05
N ALA A 60 -24.82 25.56 37.43
CA ALA A 60 -23.58 26.03 36.84
C ALA A 60 -23.93 26.53 35.43
N THR A 61 -23.50 27.73 35.06
CA THR A 61 -23.89 28.32 33.77
C THR A 61 -23.25 27.51 32.63
N ALA A 62 -24.01 27.26 31.56
CA ALA A 62 -23.56 26.53 30.38
C ALA A 62 -22.35 27.19 29.67
N ALA A 63 -22.00 28.43 30.05
CA ALA A 63 -20.80 29.11 29.60
C ALA A 63 -19.52 28.56 30.26
N GLU A 64 -19.56 28.16 31.52
CA GLU A 64 -18.36 27.73 32.28
C GLU A 64 -17.98 26.25 32.02
N ILE A 65 -18.91 25.43 31.52
CA ILE A 65 -18.62 24.05 31.09
C ILE A 65 -18.17 24.01 29.61
N SER A 66 -18.44 25.07 28.84
CA SER A 66 -18.05 25.16 27.43
C SER A 66 -16.62 25.65 27.21
N GLU A 67 -15.96 26.23 28.21
CA GLU A 67 -14.62 26.82 28.06
C GLU A 67 -13.47 25.84 28.41
N ALA A 68 -13.79 24.63 28.89
CA ALA A 68 -12.81 23.59 29.22
C ALA A 68 -12.58 22.57 28.09
N ILE A 69 -13.25 22.69 26.93
CA ILE A 69 -13.15 21.73 25.81
C ILE A 69 -12.34 22.29 24.61
N ASP A 70 -12.01 23.58 24.58
CA ASP A 70 -11.28 24.22 23.47
C ASP A 70 -9.84 24.64 23.81
N ALA A 71 -9.25 24.09 24.88
CA ALA A 71 -7.81 24.14 25.03
C ALA A 71 -7.17 23.17 24.02
N ALA A 72 -6.92 23.67 22.81
CA ALA A 72 -6.01 23.03 21.87
C ALA A 72 -4.75 22.59 22.63
N PRO A 73 -4.30 21.33 22.48
CA PRO A 73 -3.10 20.89 23.16
C PRO A 73 -1.97 21.86 22.83
N PRO A 74 -1.14 22.26 23.81
CA PRO A 74 -0.01 23.14 23.54
C PRO A 74 0.75 22.55 22.36
N ALA A 75 1.09 23.41 21.38
CA ALA A 75 1.81 23.03 20.18
C ALA A 75 3.10 22.32 20.58
N GLY A 76 3.02 20.99 20.73
CA GLY A 76 4.13 20.15 21.09
C GLY A 76 5.15 20.34 19.99
N SER A 77 6.37 20.74 20.37
CA SER A 77 7.50 20.84 19.46
C SER A 77 7.50 19.62 18.55
N ALA A 78 7.26 19.84 17.25
CA ALA A 78 7.15 18.75 16.30
C ALA A 78 8.39 17.85 16.47
N ARG A 79 8.17 16.54 16.68
CA ARG A 79 9.26 15.58 16.87
C ARG A 79 10.27 15.78 15.73
N PRO A 80 11.57 15.95 16.00
CA PRO A 80 12.56 16.14 14.94
C PRO A 80 12.53 14.94 13.98
N LEU A 81 12.75 15.19 12.69
CA LEU A 81 12.88 14.10 11.71
C LEU A 81 14.14 13.28 12.05
N PRO A 82 14.08 11.94 11.89
CA PRO A 82 15.26 11.12 12.06
C PRO A 82 16.32 11.49 11.02
N PHE A 83 17.56 11.07 11.24
CA PHE A 83 18.66 11.22 10.28
C PHE A 83 19.08 12.66 9.93
N ALA A 84 18.79 13.63 10.80
CA ALA A 84 19.34 14.98 10.68
C ALA A 84 20.88 14.94 10.64
N GLY A 85 21.48 15.75 9.77
CA GLY A 85 22.95 15.82 9.59
C GLY A 85 23.61 14.60 8.93
N ARG A 86 22.85 13.56 8.57
CA ARG A 86 23.38 12.38 7.88
C ARG A 86 23.33 12.56 6.36
N GLU A 87 24.30 11.97 5.67
CA GLU A 87 24.33 11.87 4.20
C GLU A 87 23.57 10.64 3.69
N THR A 88 23.70 9.50 4.37
CA THR A 88 23.05 8.25 3.98
C THR A 88 22.42 7.51 5.16
N VAL A 89 21.40 6.71 4.83
CA VAL A 89 20.61 5.89 5.76
C VAL A 89 20.47 4.50 5.17
N SER A 90 20.62 3.45 5.98
CA SER A 90 20.38 2.08 5.52
C SER A 90 18.88 1.75 5.43
N VAL A 91 18.52 0.79 4.59
CA VAL A 91 17.13 0.29 4.49
C VAL A 91 16.62 -0.20 5.85
N ALA A 92 17.46 -0.88 6.64
CA ALA A 92 17.10 -1.30 7.99
C ALA A 92 16.77 -0.13 8.92
N GLU A 93 17.55 0.95 8.87
CA GLU A 93 17.30 2.17 9.64
C GLU A 93 16.01 2.89 9.20
N LEU A 94 15.75 2.95 7.88
CA LEU A 94 14.50 3.49 7.35
C LEU A 94 13.30 2.70 7.89
N PHE A 95 13.33 1.37 7.82
CA PHE A 95 12.25 0.53 8.33
C PHE A 95 12.09 0.63 9.85
N ALA A 96 13.18 0.81 10.60
CA ALA A 96 13.10 1.09 12.03
C ALA A 96 12.36 2.40 12.31
N ALA A 97 12.70 3.48 11.61
CA ALA A 97 12.00 4.76 11.73
C ALA A 97 10.52 4.64 11.32
N MET A 98 10.20 3.89 10.25
CA MET A 98 8.81 3.64 9.86
C MET A 98 8.02 2.90 10.93
N ARG A 99 8.61 1.94 11.65
CA ARG A 99 7.95 1.25 12.77
C ARG A 99 7.66 2.19 13.93
N GLU A 100 8.57 3.11 14.23
CA GLU A 100 8.32 4.14 15.23
C GLU A 100 7.18 5.08 14.82
N GLU A 101 7.15 5.52 13.55
CA GLU A 101 6.01 6.32 13.06
C GLU A 101 4.70 5.53 13.09
N ALA A 102 4.72 4.24 12.76
CA ALA A 102 3.54 3.38 12.80
C ALA A 102 2.91 3.34 14.20
N ALA A 103 3.74 3.25 15.25
CA ALA A 103 3.25 3.28 16.64
C ALA A 103 2.56 4.60 16.99
N VAL A 104 3.09 5.73 16.51
CA VAL A 104 2.45 7.05 16.71
C VAL A 104 1.17 7.16 15.89
N ILE A 105 1.19 6.74 14.62
CA ILE A 105 0.05 6.80 13.71
C ILE A 105 -1.11 5.92 14.18
N ALA A 106 -0.82 4.81 14.86
CA ALA A 106 -1.82 3.91 15.44
C ALA A 106 -2.76 4.60 16.44
N THR A 107 -2.34 5.73 17.04
CA THR A 107 -3.19 6.50 17.96
C THR A 107 -4.20 7.41 17.25
N SER A 108 -4.11 7.54 15.91
CA SER A 108 -5.05 8.34 15.13
C SER A 108 -6.47 7.77 15.21
N PRO A 109 -7.49 8.60 15.55
CA PRO A 109 -8.88 8.18 15.51
C PRO A 109 -9.33 7.66 14.14
N ALA A 110 -8.79 8.20 13.04
CA ALA A 110 -9.12 7.74 11.70
C ALA A 110 -8.63 6.30 11.45
N ILE A 111 -7.40 5.99 11.90
CA ILE A 111 -6.83 4.65 11.83
C ILE A 111 -7.66 3.65 12.63
N GLY A 112 -8.06 4.01 13.86
CA GLY A 112 -8.92 3.15 14.69
C GLY A 112 -10.31 2.92 14.09
N ARG A 113 -10.86 3.87 13.32
CA ARG A 113 -12.12 3.67 12.58
C ARG A 113 -11.92 2.73 11.39
N ASP A 114 -10.90 2.96 10.56
CA ASP A 114 -10.64 2.15 9.38
C ASP A 114 -10.31 0.70 9.75
N TYR A 115 -9.54 0.47 10.83
CA TYR A 115 -9.25 -0.85 11.38
C TYR A 115 -10.51 -1.61 11.80
N ARG A 116 -11.39 -0.98 12.60
CA ARG A 116 -12.65 -1.61 13.03
C ARG A 116 -13.57 -1.91 11.85
N ARG A 117 -13.58 -1.04 10.83
CA ARG A 117 -14.33 -1.27 9.58
C ARG A 117 -13.81 -2.50 8.84
N LEU A 118 -12.49 -2.67 8.75
CA LEU A 118 -11.86 -3.84 8.14
C LEU A 118 -12.25 -5.12 8.90
N LEU A 119 -12.11 -5.11 10.23
CA LEU A 119 -12.46 -6.26 11.06
C LEU A 119 -13.92 -6.67 10.87
N ALA A 120 -14.84 -5.70 10.93
CA ALA A 120 -16.26 -5.95 10.75
C ALA A 120 -16.59 -6.55 9.37
N ARG A 121 -15.98 -5.99 8.31
CA ARG A 121 -16.22 -6.44 6.93
C ARG A 121 -15.79 -7.89 6.71
N HIS A 122 -14.68 -8.31 7.30
CA HIS A 122 -14.14 -9.66 7.16
C HIS A 122 -14.50 -10.60 8.32
N ARG A 123 -15.36 -10.13 9.25
CA ARG A 123 -15.75 -10.88 10.46
C ARG A 123 -14.54 -11.34 11.29
N LEU A 124 -13.45 -10.58 11.24
CA LEU A 124 -12.24 -10.78 12.04
C LEU A 124 -12.43 -10.18 13.43
N ARG A 125 -11.67 -10.69 14.39
CA ARG A 125 -11.55 -10.14 15.75
C ARG A 125 -10.18 -9.53 15.91
N GLU A 126 -10.00 -8.70 16.95
CA GLU A 126 -8.67 -8.16 17.30
C GLU A 126 -7.64 -9.26 17.61
N ALA A 127 -8.10 -10.41 18.13
CA ALA A 127 -7.27 -11.60 18.32
C ALA A 127 -6.85 -12.28 17.01
N ASP A 128 -7.59 -12.05 15.92
CA ASP A 128 -7.30 -12.59 14.59
C ASP A 128 -6.33 -11.67 13.82
N LEU A 129 -6.42 -10.35 14.00
CA LEU A 129 -5.54 -9.35 13.40
C LEU A 129 -5.23 -8.22 14.39
N ALA A 130 -3.96 -8.05 14.77
CA ALA A 130 -3.53 -6.95 15.63
C ALA A 130 -3.57 -5.58 14.91
N LEU A 131 -3.88 -4.51 15.65
CA LEU A 131 -3.85 -3.14 15.13
C LEU A 131 -2.49 -2.78 14.54
N ASP A 132 -1.39 -3.17 15.18
CA ASP A 132 -0.03 -2.93 14.70
C ASP A 132 0.23 -3.48 13.29
N ASP A 133 -0.23 -4.71 13.02
CA ASP A 133 -0.10 -5.31 11.69
C ASP A 133 -0.93 -4.54 10.66
N TYR A 134 -2.16 -4.16 11.03
CA TYR A 134 -3.01 -3.33 10.18
C TYR A 134 -2.33 -2.02 9.82
N VAL A 135 -1.78 -1.29 10.80
CA VAL A 135 -1.12 -0.01 10.55
C VAL A 135 0.13 -0.18 9.70
N ARG A 136 0.95 -1.21 9.95
CA ARG A 136 2.15 -1.50 9.13
C ARG A 136 1.79 -1.79 7.69
N VAL A 137 0.79 -2.65 7.45
CA VAL A 137 0.32 -2.97 6.09
C VAL A 137 -0.29 -1.74 5.41
N LYS A 138 -1.14 -0.99 6.10
CA LYS A 138 -1.74 0.24 5.57
C LYS A 138 -0.67 1.26 5.18
N LEU A 139 0.32 1.50 6.04
CA LEU A 139 1.38 2.46 5.77
C LEU A 139 2.30 2.00 4.64
N ALA A 140 2.69 0.73 4.60
CA ALA A 140 3.45 0.18 3.47
C ALA A 140 2.68 0.38 2.17
N PHE A 141 1.38 0.06 2.16
CA PHE A 141 0.53 0.21 0.99
C PHE A 141 0.43 1.66 0.50
N GLU A 142 0.09 2.60 1.38
CA GLU A 142 -0.06 4.01 1.02
C GLU A 142 1.28 4.65 0.66
N ALA A 143 2.38 4.18 1.25
CA ALA A 143 3.71 4.64 0.92
C ALA A 143 4.13 4.26 -0.50
N THR A 144 3.98 2.99 -0.86
CA THR A 144 4.64 2.42 -2.04
C THR A 144 3.77 2.39 -3.29
N ARG A 145 2.45 2.47 -3.17
CA ARG A 145 1.55 2.41 -4.33
C ARG A 145 1.72 3.61 -5.29
N ALA A 146 1.26 3.45 -6.52
CA ALA A 146 1.19 4.52 -7.51
C ALA A 146 0.45 5.75 -6.95
N GLY A 147 1.04 6.94 -7.10
CA GLY A 147 0.52 8.18 -6.52
C GLY A 147 0.59 8.25 -4.99
N GLY A 148 1.20 7.26 -4.33
CA GLY A 148 1.29 7.15 -2.88
C GLY A 148 2.21 8.19 -2.22
N LEU A 149 2.42 8.04 -0.91
CA LEU A 149 3.13 9.00 -0.07
C LEU A 149 4.59 9.19 -0.50
N TRP A 150 5.23 8.14 -1.03
CA TRP A 150 6.61 8.22 -1.51
C TRP A 150 6.73 8.66 -2.96
N GLY A 151 5.62 8.92 -3.66
CA GLY A 151 5.65 9.48 -5.01
C GLY A 151 6.18 8.50 -6.06
N VAL A 152 5.92 7.19 -5.91
CA VAL A 152 6.16 6.24 -7.00
C VAL A 152 5.11 6.46 -8.08
N ALA A 153 5.52 6.56 -9.34
CA ALA A 153 4.63 6.72 -10.48
C ALA A 153 4.50 5.42 -11.25
N TRP A 154 3.28 5.10 -11.67
CA TRP A 154 3.06 3.92 -12.49
C TRP A 154 3.53 4.13 -13.94
N THR A 155 4.33 3.20 -14.45
CA THR A 155 4.70 3.09 -15.87
C THR A 155 4.79 1.62 -16.27
N VAL A 156 4.75 1.33 -17.57
CA VAL A 156 5.10 0.01 -18.10
C VAL A 156 6.62 -0.07 -18.14
N THR A 157 7.19 -1.13 -17.58
CA THR A 157 8.64 -1.37 -17.54
C THR A 157 9.04 -2.70 -18.18
N ASP A 158 8.08 -3.63 -18.37
CA ASP A 158 8.32 -4.98 -18.90
C ASP A 158 9.39 -5.75 -18.11
N ARG A 159 9.41 -5.57 -16.78
CA ARG A 159 10.35 -6.22 -15.86
C ARG A 159 9.71 -7.39 -15.11
N GLN A 160 10.55 -8.11 -14.37
CA GLN A 160 10.10 -9.16 -13.45
C GLN A 160 9.46 -8.54 -12.20
N PRO A 161 8.59 -9.28 -11.48
CA PRO A 161 7.86 -8.83 -10.29
C PRO A 161 8.79 -8.67 -9.06
N GLN A 162 9.70 -7.70 -9.10
CA GLN A 162 10.70 -7.41 -8.07
C GLN A 162 11.02 -5.91 -8.02
N SER A 163 11.28 -5.37 -6.83
CA SER A 163 11.42 -3.92 -6.65
C SER A 163 12.85 -3.36 -6.75
N ASP A 164 13.84 -4.16 -7.17
CA ASP A 164 15.26 -3.78 -7.26
C ASP A 164 15.49 -2.48 -8.04
N ALA A 165 14.75 -2.30 -9.13
CA ALA A 165 14.85 -1.11 -9.97
C ALA A 165 14.33 0.15 -9.27
N VAL A 166 13.35 0.03 -8.38
CA VAL A 166 12.87 1.14 -7.55
C VAL A 166 13.96 1.53 -6.55
N TRP A 167 14.57 0.54 -5.88
CA TRP A 167 15.69 0.78 -4.96
C TRP A 167 16.88 1.42 -5.66
N ALA A 168 17.21 1.00 -6.88
CA ALA A 168 18.27 1.60 -7.69
C ALA A 168 17.97 3.07 -8.02
N GLN A 169 16.74 3.40 -8.42
CA GLN A 169 16.31 4.78 -8.67
C GLN A 169 16.45 5.65 -7.43
N TRP A 170 15.97 5.18 -6.27
CA TRP A 170 16.07 5.91 -5.01
C TRP A 170 17.51 6.12 -4.54
N ARG A 171 18.42 5.17 -4.78
CA ARG A 171 19.85 5.34 -4.50
C ARG A 171 20.51 6.42 -5.38
N ALA A 172 20.08 6.50 -6.63
CA ALA A 172 20.59 7.47 -7.60
C ALA A 172 19.96 8.87 -7.43
N LEU A 173 18.77 8.96 -6.81
CA LEU A 173 18.06 10.21 -6.64
C LEU A 173 18.88 11.21 -5.81
N ARG A 174 18.88 12.47 -6.24
CA ARG A 174 19.50 13.58 -5.54
C ARG A 174 18.42 14.60 -5.24
N LEU A 175 18.27 14.94 -3.97
CA LEU A 175 17.32 15.95 -3.51
C LEU A 175 18.10 17.12 -2.91
N PRO A 176 17.72 18.37 -3.22
CA PRO A 176 18.34 19.54 -2.61
C PRO A 176 17.99 19.67 -1.12
N ASP A 177 16.82 19.17 -0.73
CA ASP A 177 16.28 19.15 0.63
C ASP A 177 15.50 17.84 0.88
N ASP A 178 14.69 17.76 1.94
CA ASP A 178 13.83 16.61 2.24
C ASP A 178 12.45 16.68 1.57
N ARG A 179 12.21 17.66 0.68
CA ARG A 179 10.96 17.75 -0.08
C ARG A 179 10.98 16.73 -1.21
N LEU A 180 10.04 15.80 -1.16
CA LEU A 180 9.87 14.81 -2.22
C LEU A 180 9.32 15.49 -3.50
N PRO A 181 9.90 15.20 -4.68
CA PRO A 181 9.25 15.52 -5.95
C PRO A 181 7.94 14.73 -6.10
N ASP A 182 7.15 15.08 -7.13
CA ASP A 182 5.94 14.31 -7.46
C ASP A 182 6.29 12.86 -7.85
N ILE A 183 7.41 12.66 -8.54
CA ILE A 183 7.94 11.35 -8.96
C ILE A 183 9.31 11.12 -8.30
N THR A 184 9.42 10.12 -7.42
CA THR A 184 10.70 9.68 -6.84
C THR A 184 11.27 8.44 -7.51
N ALA A 185 10.38 7.63 -8.11
CA ALA A 185 10.70 6.45 -8.90
C ALA A 185 9.53 6.12 -9.82
N THR A 186 9.78 5.34 -10.86
CA THR A 186 8.76 4.73 -11.72
C THR A 186 8.80 3.21 -11.59
N ALA A 187 7.62 2.58 -11.67
CA ALA A 187 7.46 1.13 -11.52
C ALA A 187 6.17 0.62 -12.18
N GLU A 188 6.17 -0.64 -12.60
CA GLU A 188 4.98 -1.34 -13.07
C GLU A 188 4.18 -1.97 -11.91
N CYS A 189 2.98 -2.49 -12.18
CA CYS A 189 2.05 -3.02 -11.17
C CYS A 189 2.65 -4.17 -10.33
N ASP A 190 3.52 -4.97 -10.94
CA ASP A 190 4.18 -6.09 -10.34
C ASP A 190 5.38 -5.68 -9.48
N GLU A 191 6.20 -4.75 -9.96
CA GLU A 191 7.26 -4.07 -9.19
C GLU A 191 6.68 -3.31 -7.98
N LEU A 192 5.54 -2.63 -8.14
CA LEU A 192 4.83 -1.93 -7.05
C LEU A 192 4.28 -2.91 -6.01
N SER A 193 3.73 -4.04 -6.46
CA SER A 193 3.21 -5.10 -5.58
C SER A 193 4.34 -5.78 -4.80
N ALA A 194 5.46 -6.04 -5.45
CA ALA A 194 6.69 -6.53 -4.81
C ALA A 194 7.24 -5.52 -3.79
N LEU A 195 7.31 -4.24 -4.15
CA LEU A 195 7.78 -3.17 -3.28
C LEU A 195 6.92 -3.06 -2.01
N PHE A 196 5.60 -3.06 -2.17
CA PHE A 196 4.66 -3.09 -1.05
C PHE A 196 4.91 -4.30 -0.13
N ALA A 197 5.01 -5.50 -0.70
CA ALA A 197 5.22 -6.72 0.08
C ALA A 197 6.54 -6.67 0.87
N PHE A 198 7.63 -6.31 0.19
CA PHE A 198 8.96 -6.17 0.79
C PHE A 198 8.97 -5.13 1.91
N VAL A 199 8.37 -3.94 1.70
CA VAL A 199 8.33 -2.88 2.72
C VAL A 199 7.51 -3.31 3.94
N ALA A 200 6.34 -3.94 3.76
CA ALA A 200 5.55 -4.37 4.92
C ALA A 200 6.26 -5.48 5.71
N HIS A 201 6.94 -6.41 5.05
CA HIS A 201 7.80 -7.38 5.73
C HIS A 201 8.95 -6.70 6.49
N GLY A 202 9.60 -5.70 5.89
CA GLY A 202 10.61 -4.87 6.55
C GLY A 202 10.08 -4.11 7.77
N MET A 203 8.80 -3.71 7.76
CA MET A 203 8.12 -3.12 8.90
C MET A 203 7.73 -4.15 9.98
N GLY A 204 7.99 -5.43 9.77
CA GLY A 204 7.80 -6.48 10.77
C GLY A 204 6.34 -6.90 10.95
N VAL A 205 5.56 -6.99 9.86
CA VAL A 205 4.25 -7.62 9.88
C VAL A 205 4.35 -9.05 10.45
N SER A 206 3.41 -9.44 11.33
CA SER A 206 3.49 -10.70 12.07
C SER A 206 3.41 -11.93 11.16
N ARG A 207 3.83 -13.09 11.68
CA ARG A 207 3.79 -14.36 10.92
C ARG A 207 2.38 -14.81 10.52
N LYS A 208 1.34 -14.32 11.22
CA LYS A 208 -0.07 -14.59 10.87
C LYS A 208 -0.54 -13.73 9.70
N SER A 209 0.25 -12.74 9.31
CA SER A 209 -0.04 -11.78 8.24
C SER A 209 1.02 -11.95 7.15
N ARG A 210 0.66 -12.62 6.06
CA ARG A 210 1.55 -12.88 4.92
C ARG A 210 1.19 -11.99 3.74
N LEU A 211 2.18 -11.51 2.96
CA LEU A 211 1.93 -10.75 1.75
C LEU A 211 2.39 -11.55 0.55
N GLY A 212 1.50 -11.77 -0.39
CA GLY A 212 1.81 -12.50 -1.62
C GLY A 212 1.41 -11.74 -2.86
N LEU A 213 1.77 -12.30 -4.01
CA LEU A 213 1.40 -11.76 -5.31
C LEU A 213 0.29 -12.60 -5.95
N PHE A 214 -0.64 -11.90 -6.58
CA PHE A 214 -1.83 -12.43 -7.23
C PHE A 214 -1.93 -11.84 -8.64
N TRP A 215 -2.22 -12.70 -9.62
CA TRP A 215 -2.36 -12.36 -11.05
C TRP A 215 -3.82 -12.46 -11.49
N PRO A 216 -4.64 -11.41 -11.27
CA PRO A 216 -6.06 -11.44 -11.59
C PRO A 216 -6.39 -11.50 -13.08
N THR A 217 -5.54 -10.94 -13.93
CA THR A 217 -5.75 -10.82 -15.38
C THR A 217 -4.43 -11.05 -16.12
N HIS A 218 -4.52 -11.28 -17.44
CA HIS A 218 -3.34 -11.32 -18.30
C HIS A 218 -2.65 -9.94 -18.24
N ASN A 219 -1.41 -9.91 -17.76
CA ASN A 219 -0.56 -8.71 -17.60
C ASN A 219 -0.87 -7.80 -16.40
N HIS A 220 -1.58 -8.26 -15.38
CA HIS A 220 -1.68 -7.51 -14.12
C HIS A 220 -1.32 -8.36 -12.90
N THR A 221 -0.54 -7.75 -12.02
CA THR A 221 -0.17 -8.30 -10.72
C THR A 221 -0.65 -7.33 -9.64
N VAL A 222 -1.30 -7.86 -8.62
CA VAL A 222 -1.61 -7.12 -7.39
C VAL A 222 -1.12 -7.90 -6.19
N ALA A 223 -0.85 -7.19 -5.10
CA ALA A 223 -0.54 -7.86 -3.85
C ALA A 223 -1.81 -8.31 -3.13
N VAL A 224 -1.70 -9.36 -2.34
CA VAL A 224 -2.75 -9.84 -1.44
C VAL A 224 -2.18 -10.03 -0.05
N TRP A 225 -2.86 -9.46 0.93
CA TRP A 225 -2.60 -9.66 2.33
C TRP A 225 -3.44 -10.82 2.87
N MET A 226 -2.77 -11.86 3.32
CA MET A 226 -3.35 -13.07 3.89
C MET A 226 -3.26 -13.01 5.41
N ILE A 227 -4.38 -13.18 6.09
CA ILE A 227 -4.49 -13.20 7.56
C ILE A 227 -4.94 -14.59 7.99
N GLU A 228 -4.07 -15.31 8.69
CA GLU A 228 -4.34 -16.63 9.26
C GLU A 228 -5.05 -16.51 10.62
N HIS A 229 -6.17 -17.21 10.76
CA HIS A 229 -6.94 -17.26 12.00
C HIS A 229 -7.57 -18.64 12.21
N ALA A 230 -8.12 -18.89 13.40
CA ALA A 230 -8.64 -20.21 13.77
C ALA A 230 -9.77 -20.76 12.86
N ARG A 231 -10.42 -19.86 12.10
CA ARG A 231 -11.52 -20.17 11.18
C ARG A 231 -11.06 -20.31 9.71
N GLY A 232 -9.77 -20.14 9.42
CA GLY A 232 -9.22 -20.19 8.06
C GLY A 232 -8.31 -19.00 7.74
N GLU A 233 -8.26 -18.64 6.47
CA GLU A 233 -7.47 -17.53 5.95
C GLU A 233 -8.41 -16.47 5.37
N THR A 234 -8.22 -15.22 5.77
CA THR A 234 -8.84 -14.06 5.11
C THR A 234 -7.85 -13.47 4.11
N ARG A 235 -8.31 -13.15 2.90
CA ARG A 235 -7.49 -12.56 1.83
C ARG A 235 -8.00 -11.18 1.48
N ILE A 236 -7.12 -10.19 1.62
CA ILE A 236 -7.41 -8.77 1.40
C ILE A 236 -6.58 -8.31 0.21
N VAL A 237 -7.23 -7.76 -0.82
CA VAL A 237 -6.53 -7.28 -2.01
C VAL A 237 -5.89 -5.92 -1.76
N ALA A 238 -4.64 -5.74 -2.16
CA ALA A 238 -3.89 -4.49 -2.06
C ALA A 238 -3.53 -3.98 -3.48
N PRO A 239 -4.40 -3.17 -4.11
CA PRO A 239 -4.17 -2.68 -5.47
C PRO A 239 -3.10 -1.57 -5.49
N THR A 240 -1.89 -1.92 -5.90
CA THR A 240 -0.74 -1.01 -5.86
C THR A 240 -0.65 -0.05 -7.05
N SER A 241 -1.47 -0.24 -8.08
CA SER A 241 -1.70 0.73 -9.16
C SER A 241 -3.18 0.88 -9.48
N GLN A 242 -3.55 1.89 -10.29
CA GLN A 242 -4.93 2.11 -10.74
C GLN A 242 -5.27 1.42 -12.07
N ILE A 243 -4.36 0.63 -12.64
CA ILE A 243 -4.70 -0.09 -13.88
C ILE A 243 -5.84 -1.07 -13.58
N PHE A 244 -6.86 -1.08 -14.44
CA PHE A 244 -8.06 -1.92 -14.30
C PHE A 244 -8.95 -1.56 -13.09
N LEU A 245 -8.68 -0.42 -12.45
CA LEU A 245 -9.42 0.06 -11.29
C LEU A 245 -9.86 1.50 -11.51
N ASP A 246 -10.96 1.89 -10.88
CA ASP A 246 -11.32 3.29 -10.77
C ASP A 246 -10.59 3.97 -9.60
N GLY A 247 -10.65 5.30 -9.57
CA GLY A 247 -10.04 6.11 -8.51
C GLY A 247 -10.64 5.87 -7.12
N ALA A 248 -11.77 5.17 -6.99
CA ALA A 248 -12.40 4.83 -5.72
C ALA A 248 -11.85 3.52 -5.11
N GLN A 249 -10.93 2.82 -5.77
CA GLN A 249 -10.35 1.59 -5.21
C GLN A 249 -9.16 1.82 -4.28
N SER A 250 -9.22 1.19 -3.11
CA SER A 250 -8.21 1.25 -2.04
C SER A 250 -7.81 -0.14 -1.55
N LEU A 251 -7.05 -0.20 -0.46
CA LEU A 251 -6.81 -1.46 0.26
C LEU A 251 -8.16 -2.12 0.55
N ASP A 252 -8.24 -3.44 0.34
CA ASP A 252 -9.47 -4.20 0.46
C ASP A 252 -10.52 -3.89 -0.63
N THR A 253 -10.06 -3.54 -1.83
CA THR A 253 -10.94 -3.38 -2.99
C THR A 253 -11.68 -4.68 -3.32
N ARG A 254 -12.91 -4.53 -3.84
CA ARG A 254 -13.71 -5.63 -4.41
C ARG A 254 -13.54 -5.77 -5.92
N GLY A 255 -12.69 -4.94 -6.55
CA GLY A 255 -12.41 -5.00 -7.99
C GLY A 255 -11.75 -6.31 -8.42
N PHE A 256 -11.16 -7.03 -7.46
CA PHE A 256 -10.58 -8.35 -7.68
C PHE A 256 -11.11 -9.35 -6.65
N ASP A 257 -11.34 -10.58 -7.10
CA ASP A 257 -11.68 -11.69 -6.21
C ASP A 257 -10.42 -12.51 -5.88
N PRO A 258 -9.86 -12.38 -4.66
CA PRO A 258 -8.64 -13.06 -4.26
C PRO A 258 -8.81 -14.59 -4.07
N THR A 259 -10.03 -15.10 -4.17
CA THR A 259 -10.33 -16.52 -4.06
C THR A 259 -10.23 -17.26 -5.41
N ARG A 260 -10.22 -16.52 -6.53
CA ARG A 260 -10.08 -17.11 -7.88
C ARG A 260 -8.75 -17.83 -8.07
N GLN A 261 -7.69 -17.41 -7.39
CA GLN A 261 -6.44 -18.14 -7.37
C GLN A 261 -6.39 -19.13 -6.21
N ARG A 262 -6.22 -20.41 -6.56
CA ARG A 262 -6.07 -21.49 -5.57
C ARG A 262 -4.88 -21.26 -4.64
N ARG A 263 -3.79 -20.73 -5.17
CA ARG A 263 -2.54 -20.49 -4.44
C ARG A 263 -2.07 -19.06 -4.66
N ILE A 264 -1.76 -18.40 -3.55
CA ILE A 264 -1.05 -17.13 -3.51
C ILE A 264 0.29 -17.43 -2.85
N TYR A 265 1.37 -17.15 -3.55
CA TYR A 265 2.72 -17.41 -3.03
C TYR A 265 3.17 -16.24 -2.17
N ASP A 266 3.65 -16.56 -0.96
CA ASP A 266 4.21 -15.59 -0.02
C ASP A 266 5.47 -14.94 -0.63
N TYR A 267 5.52 -13.61 -0.65
CA TYR A 267 6.59 -12.85 -1.26
C TYR A 267 7.70 -12.58 -0.25
N ARG A 268 8.69 -13.48 -0.22
CA ARG A 268 9.81 -13.43 0.76
C ARG A 268 11.14 -12.98 0.17
N ARG A 269 11.13 -12.46 -1.05
CA ARG A 269 12.37 -12.02 -1.71
C ARG A 269 12.96 -10.82 -0.97
N GLU A 270 14.28 -10.80 -0.84
CA GLU A 270 15.01 -9.65 -0.32
C GLU A 270 15.36 -8.71 -1.48
N ASP A 271 14.48 -7.73 -1.74
CA ASP A 271 14.62 -6.81 -2.89
C ASP A 271 15.71 -5.74 -2.69
N ALA A 272 16.08 -5.50 -1.45
CA ALA A 272 17.24 -4.69 -1.09
C ALA A 272 17.85 -5.25 0.19
N ALA A 273 19.18 -5.39 0.21
CA ALA A 273 19.88 -5.78 1.43
C ALA A 273 19.60 -4.78 2.56
N ALA A 274 19.48 -5.26 3.80
CA ALA A 274 19.29 -4.42 4.98
C ALA A 274 20.32 -3.27 5.09
N THR A 275 21.55 -3.49 4.60
CA THR A 275 22.67 -2.55 4.59
C THR A 275 22.67 -1.58 3.40
N THR A 276 21.78 -1.77 2.42
CA THR A 276 21.63 -0.90 1.25
C THR A 276 21.44 0.55 1.71
N ARG A 277 22.25 1.47 1.16
CA ARG A 277 22.25 2.88 1.58
C ARG A 277 21.43 3.74 0.63
N LEU A 278 20.49 4.50 1.19
CA LEU A 278 19.74 5.55 0.53
C LEU A 278 20.29 6.93 0.89
N PRO A 279 20.11 7.95 0.03
CA PRO A 279 20.30 9.35 0.41
C PRO A 279 19.45 9.68 1.64
N ALA A 280 20.06 10.26 2.67
CA ALA A 280 19.34 10.57 3.92
C ALA A 280 18.23 11.61 3.71
N ALA A 281 18.40 12.54 2.78
CA ALA A 281 17.37 13.51 2.40
C ALA A 281 16.09 12.81 1.90
N LEU A 282 16.24 11.76 1.07
CA LEU A 282 15.12 10.95 0.60
C LEU A 282 14.44 10.21 1.76
N ALA A 283 15.23 9.54 2.62
CA ALA A 283 14.70 8.84 3.78
C ALA A 283 13.95 9.79 4.74
N ARG A 284 14.46 11.01 4.95
CA ARG A 284 13.76 12.05 5.72
C ARG A 284 12.45 12.47 5.07
N GLY A 285 12.45 12.71 3.76
CA GLY A 285 11.24 13.04 3.01
C GLY A 285 10.17 11.94 3.10
N PHE A 286 10.59 10.68 3.05
CA PHE A 286 9.71 9.52 3.27
C PHE A 286 9.08 9.53 4.65
N ILE A 287 9.86 9.70 5.72
CA ILE A 287 9.34 9.77 7.09
C ILE A 287 8.45 11.00 7.29
N ALA A 288 8.83 12.16 6.73
CA ALA A 288 8.04 13.38 6.79
C ALA A 288 6.66 13.21 6.12
N ALA A 289 6.60 12.50 4.99
CA ALA A 289 5.34 12.16 4.33
C ALA A 289 4.45 11.25 5.20
N LEU A 290 5.04 10.24 5.86
CA LEU A 290 4.30 9.38 6.79
C LEU A 290 3.74 10.17 7.98
N ARG A 291 4.54 11.05 8.59
CA ARG A 291 4.08 11.89 9.71
C ARG A 291 2.93 12.80 9.33
N ARG A 292 3.02 13.43 8.15
CA ARG A 292 2.03 14.40 7.69
C ARG A 292 0.71 13.75 7.31
N ASP A 293 0.76 12.58 6.67
CA ASP A 293 -0.42 12.02 5.99
C ASP A 293 -0.78 10.60 6.43
N GLY A 294 0.12 9.85 7.05
CA GLY A 294 -0.09 8.43 7.36
C GLY A 294 -1.24 8.13 8.33
N GLY A 295 -1.60 9.10 9.18
CA GLY A 295 -2.73 9.02 10.11
C GLY A 295 -4.08 9.46 9.53
N ARG A 296 -4.15 9.86 8.25
CA ARG A 296 -5.40 10.26 7.59
C ARG A 296 -6.27 9.05 7.25
N GLY A 297 -7.57 9.30 7.10
CA GLY A 297 -8.54 8.27 6.69
C GLY A 297 -8.37 7.84 5.24
N GLU A 298 -8.85 6.64 4.93
CA GLU A 298 -8.80 6.02 3.59
C GLU A 298 -9.28 6.95 2.46
N ASP A 299 -10.45 7.58 2.61
CA ASP A 299 -11.04 8.45 1.58
C ASP A 299 -10.15 9.67 1.26
N GLU A 300 -9.49 10.21 2.27
CA GLU A 300 -8.62 11.37 2.12
C GLU A 300 -7.32 11.00 1.44
N LEU A 301 -6.70 9.90 1.85
CA LEU A 301 -5.51 9.36 1.21
C LEU A 301 -5.78 8.97 -0.25
N GLN A 302 -6.98 8.47 -0.52
CA GLN A 302 -7.44 8.21 -1.88
C GLN A 302 -7.52 9.47 -2.74
N ARG A 303 -8.14 10.54 -2.24
CA ARG A 303 -8.16 11.82 -2.98
C ARG A 303 -6.75 12.35 -3.23
N ASN A 304 -5.89 12.31 -2.21
CA ASN A 304 -4.51 12.79 -2.31
C ASN A 304 -3.71 11.98 -3.34
N ARG A 305 -3.87 10.66 -3.35
CA ARG A 305 -3.24 9.77 -4.32
C ARG A 305 -3.69 10.07 -5.74
N ASN A 306 -5.00 10.12 -5.99
CA ASN A 306 -5.54 10.40 -7.32
C ASN A 306 -5.07 11.75 -7.86
N ALA A 307 -5.01 12.76 -6.99
CA ALA A 307 -4.49 14.08 -7.33
C ALA A 307 -2.99 14.05 -7.67
N ARG A 308 -2.17 13.27 -6.94
CA ARG A 308 -0.75 13.10 -7.26
C ARG A 308 -0.56 12.34 -8.56
N GLU A 309 -1.23 11.21 -8.73
CA GLU A 309 -1.13 10.38 -9.94
C GLU A 309 -1.51 11.18 -11.20
N SER A 310 -2.55 12.02 -11.11
CA SER A 310 -2.90 12.97 -12.17
C SER A 310 -1.75 13.93 -12.54
N ARG A 311 -0.98 14.42 -11.55
CA ARG A 311 0.21 15.25 -11.81
C ARG A 311 1.35 14.44 -12.41
N GLN A 312 1.57 13.22 -11.92
CA GLN A 312 2.61 12.32 -12.42
C GLN A 312 2.35 11.95 -13.88
N TRP A 313 1.11 11.64 -14.27
CA TRP A 313 0.77 11.35 -15.67
C TRP A 313 1.04 12.53 -16.60
N ARG A 314 0.72 13.76 -16.17
CA ARG A 314 1.06 14.96 -16.94
C ARG A 314 2.57 15.11 -17.13
N GLN A 315 3.36 14.87 -16.10
CA GLN A 315 4.84 14.92 -16.18
C GLN A 315 5.41 13.84 -17.10
N LEU A 316 4.79 12.67 -17.14
CA LEU A 316 5.18 11.54 -18.01
C LEU A 316 4.61 11.65 -19.43
N GLY A 317 3.90 12.73 -19.77
CA GLY A 317 3.27 12.90 -21.09
C GLY A 317 2.11 11.95 -21.37
N ARG A 318 1.53 11.33 -20.34
CA ARG A 318 0.37 10.43 -20.46
C ARG A 318 -0.92 11.23 -20.34
N ARG A 319 -1.86 11.03 -21.26
CA ARG A 319 -3.23 11.55 -21.13
C ARG A 319 -3.99 10.62 -20.17
N GLY A 320 -4.52 11.18 -19.09
CA GLY A 320 -5.35 10.47 -18.11
C GLY A 320 -6.76 10.20 -18.60
#